data_AF-A0A024U3F3-F1
#
_entry.id   AF-A0A024U3F3-F1
#
_cell.length_a   1.000
_cell.length_b   1.000
_cell.length_c   1.000
_cell.angle_alpha   90.00
_cell.angle_beta   90.00
_cell.angle_gamma   90.00
#
_symmetry.space_group_name_H-M   'P 1'
#
loop_
_entity.id
_entity.type
_entity.pdbx_description
1 polymer ?
#
loop_
_entity_poly.entity_id
_entity_poly.type
_entity_poly.pdbx_seq_one_letter_code
_entity_poly.pdbx_strand_id
1 'polypeptide(L)'
;MMTKTQRRGLLGGLEAVLLVLYGAPQFILPSYVVQDVELFRFTCSTVVSALAFVTTSNAGVVSFLHCMLHIYTTLCLDDTNPSLASTSVFVARVFSFERMLSTALFPRMSYEARLRDNQIKLEAFFRLHDPSRVAEAETLLLEFLGNESLLFVQLRQKYAPSTAQKKAAATVRYTAAFTVSSPIITHDTTVGHVVLESAKSPLKP
;
A
#
# COMPACT_ATOMS: atom_id res chain seq x y z
N MET A 1 4.18 13.94 -7.66
CA MET A 1 3.88 12.60 -7.12
C MET A 1 4.43 12.54 -5.70
N MET A 2 3.58 12.49 -4.67
CA MET A 2 4.00 12.67 -3.26
C MET A 2 4.49 11.34 -2.66
N THR A 3 5.59 11.37 -1.91
CA THR A 3 6.15 10.15 -1.29
C THR A 3 5.28 9.67 -0.13
N LYS A 4 5.28 8.35 0.16
CA LYS A 4 4.49 7.77 1.28
C LYS A 4 4.79 8.43 2.62
N THR A 5 6.06 8.79 2.86
CA THR A 5 6.51 9.46 4.08
C THR A 5 5.96 10.88 4.17
N GLN A 6 6.02 11.65 3.07
CA GLN A 6 5.47 13.00 3.01
C GLN A 6 3.95 13.00 3.19
N ARG A 7 3.24 12.00 2.64
CA ARG A 7 1.80 11.80 2.89
C ARG A 7 1.49 11.58 4.37
N ARG A 8 2.24 10.71 5.05
CA ARG A 8 2.04 10.48 6.49
C ARG A 8 2.29 11.73 7.33
N GLY A 9 3.34 12.48 7.02
CA GLY A 9 3.62 13.76 7.70
C GLY A 9 2.50 14.78 7.50
N LEU A 10 1.97 14.90 6.27
CA LEU A 10 0.85 15.79 5.97
C LEU A 10 -0.42 15.40 6.74
N LEU A 11 -0.76 14.11 6.77
CA LEU A 11 -1.93 13.65 7.53
C LEU A 11 -1.76 13.86 9.04
N GLY A 12 -0.54 13.73 9.58
CA GLY A 12 -0.29 13.98 11.00
C GLY A 12 -0.42 15.46 11.36
N GLY A 13 0.03 16.35 10.47
CA GLY A 13 -0.22 17.78 10.61
C GLY A 13 -1.72 18.11 10.55
N LEU A 14 -2.45 17.49 9.62
CA LEU A 14 -3.90 17.65 9.50
C LEU A 14 -4.64 17.16 10.76
N GLU A 15 -4.24 16.03 11.33
CA GLU A 15 -4.79 15.50 12.58
C GLU A 15 -4.67 16.50 13.72
N ALA A 16 -3.48 17.07 13.93
CA ALA A 16 -3.25 18.06 14.97
C ALA A 16 -4.09 19.34 14.76
N VAL A 17 -4.18 19.83 13.53
CA VAL A 17 -4.98 21.02 13.20
C VAL A 17 -6.46 20.78 13.47
N LEU A 18 -7.01 19.65 13.03
CA LEU A 18 -8.41 19.31 13.25
C LEU A 18 -8.73 19.07 14.73
N LEU A 19 -7.80 18.48 15.49
CA LEU A 19 -7.96 18.30 16.93
C LEU A 19 -8.01 19.64 17.69
N VAL A 20 -7.10 20.56 17.35
CA VAL A 20 -7.07 21.91 17.93
C VAL A 20 -8.32 22.69 17.54
N LEU A 21 -8.76 22.58 16.28
CA LEU A 21 -10.00 23.18 15.78
C LEU A 21 -11.24 22.64 16.50
N TYR A 22 -11.28 21.34 16.81
CA TYR A 22 -12.37 20.73 17.58
C TYR A 22 -12.35 21.17 19.05
N GLY A 23 -11.16 21.21 19.67
CA GLY A 23 -11.01 21.55 21.08
C GLY A 23 -11.32 23.01 21.38
N ALA A 24 -10.95 23.94 20.50
CA ALA A 24 -11.03 25.37 20.77
C ALA A 24 -11.51 26.19 19.54
N PRO A 25 -12.64 25.85 18.90
CA PRO A 25 -13.09 26.51 17.68
C PRO A 25 -13.29 28.01 17.84
N GLN A 26 -13.76 28.46 19.01
CA GLN A 26 -14.02 29.87 19.31
C GLN A 26 -12.77 30.76 19.36
N PHE A 27 -11.57 30.17 19.52
CA PHE A 27 -10.31 30.90 19.52
C PHE A 27 -9.63 30.93 18.14
N ILE A 28 -10.10 30.08 17.23
CA ILE A 28 -9.46 29.85 15.91
C ILE A 28 -10.34 30.41 14.80
N LEU A 29 -11.65 30.19 14.89
CA LEU A 29 -12.63 30.64 13.91
C LEU A 29 -13.28 31.95 14.38
N PRO A 30 -13.50 32.89 13.45
CA PRO A 30 -14.19 34.13 13.77
C PRO A 30 -15.66 33.85 14.13
N SER A 31 -16.22 34.64 15.05
CA SER A 31 -17.54 34.41 15.66
C SER A 31 -18.72 34.41 14.67
N TYR A 32 -18.55 34.89 13.44
CA TYR A 32 -19.58 34.80 12.40
C TYR A 32 -19.67 33.38 11.78
N VAL A 33 -18.62 32.56 11.90
CA VAL A 33 -18.57 31.19 11.37
C VAL A 33 -19.12 30.19 12.39
N VAL A 34 -18.89 30.43 13.68
CA VAL A 34 -19.29 29.55 14.77
C VAL A 34 -20.24 30.31 15.69
N GLN A 35 -21.53 30.29 15.36
CA GLN A 35 -22.59 30.76 16.26
C GLN A 35 -22.76 29.82 17.45
N ASP A 36 -22.80 28.51 17.19
CA ASP A 36 -22.92 27.46 18.21
C ASP A 36 -21.69 26.55 18.23
N VAL A 37 -20.86 26.70 19.25
CA VAL A 37 -19.62 25.92 19.43
C VAL A 37 -19.92 24.43 19.63
N GLU A 38 -20.94 24.09 20.40
CA GLU A 38 -21.30 22.69 20.64
C GLU A 38 -21.91 22.04 19.40
N LEU A 39 -22.67 22.78 18.58
CA LEU A 39 -23.18 22.28 17.30
C LEU A 39 -22.04 22.03 16.30
N PHE A 40 -21.04 22.91 16.28
CA PHE A 40 -19.84 22.72 15.47
C PHE A 40 -19.08 21.46 15.89
N ARG A 41 -18.83 21.28 17.19
CA ARG A 41 -18.17 20.08 17.74
C ARG A 41 -18.94 18.81 17.40
N PHE A 42 -20.26 18.81 17.57
CA PHE A 42 -21.12 17.68 17.23
C PHE A 42 -21.05 17.32 15.73
N THR A 43 -21.12 18.35 14.87
CA THR A 43 -21.03 18.18 13.41
C THR A 43 -19.68 17.61 13.01
N CYS A 44 -18.58 18.15 13.56
CA CYS A 44 -17.23 17.65 13.33
C CYS A 44 -17.10 16.18 13.77
N SER A 45 -17.64 15.84 14.93
CA SER A 45 -17.68 14.47 15.45
C SER A 45 -18.46 13.51 14.55
N THR A 46 -19.60 13.95 14.02
CA THR A 46 -20.44 13.14 13.11
C THR A 46 -19.72 12.88 11.79
N VAL A 47 -19.07 13.90 11.20
CA VAL A 47 -18.30 13.74 9.96
C VAL A 47 -17.11 12.81 10.16
N VAL A 48 -16.34 12.99 11.24
CA VAL A 48 -15.19 12.12 11.53
C VAL A 48 -15.63 10.70 11.85
N SER A 49 -16.75 10.51 12.55
CA SER A 49 -17.34 9.18 12.78
C SER A 49 -17.73 8.51 11.47
N ALA A 50 -18.45 9.20 10.59
CA ALA A 50 -18.85 8.68 9.29
C ALA A 50 -17.64 8.28 8.45
N LEU A 51 -16.61 9.13 8.42
CA LEU A 51 -15.35 8.82 7.73
C LEU A 51 -14.66 7.59 8.34
N ALA A 52 -14.60 7.50 9.68
CA ALA A 52 -13.99 6.36 10.37
C ALA A 52 -14.73 5.03 10.06
N PHE A 53 -16.06 5.04 9.94
CA PHE A 53 -16.84 3.86 9.55
C PHE A 53 -16.57 3.41 8.12
N VAL A 54 -16.37 4.36 7.19
CA VAL A 54 -16.00 4.03 5.80
C VAL A 54 -14.60 3.43 5.73
N THR A 55 -13.70 3.84 6.62
CA THR A 55 -12.29 3.39 6.57
C THR A 55 -12.00 2.15 7.41
N THR A 56 -12.74 1.88 8.48
CA THR A 56 -12.53 0.71 9.33
C THR A 56 -13.79 0.27 10.09
N SER A 57 -14.07 -1.03 10.09
CA SER A 57 -15.18 -1.62 10.87
C SER A 57 -14.95 -1.57 12.37
N ASN A 58 -13.70 -1.43 12.82
CA ASN A 58 -13.33 -1.37 14.23
C ASN A 58 -13.54 0.03 14.86
N ALA A 59 -13.94 1.04 14.08
CA ALA A 59 -14.19 2.39 14.58
C ALA A 59 -15.44 2.48 15.49
N GLY A 60 -16.36 1.53 15.37
CA GLY A 60 -17.68 1.61 16.00
C GLY A 60 -17.64 1.78 17.51
N VAL A 61 -16.72 1.13 18.22
CA VAL A 61 -16.62 1.23 19.69
C VAL A 61 -16.19 2.62 20.13
N VAL A 62 -15.22 3.22 19.43
CA VAL A 62 -14.71 4.56 19.75
C VAL A 62 -15.77 5.62 19.43
N SER A 63 -16.43 5.51 18.27
CA SER A 63 -17.53 6.40 17.88
C SER A 63 -18.71 6.30 18.84
N PHE A 64 -19.07 5.09 19.29
CA PHE A 64 -20.13 4.88 20.27
C PHE A 64 -19.79 5.52 21.62
N LEU A 65 -18.59 5.28 22.14
CA LEU A 65 -18.13 5.87 23.41
C LEU A 65 -18.12 7.40 23.32
N HIS A 66 -17.64 7.95 22.20
CA HIS A 66 -17.62 9.39 21.97
C HIS A 66 -19.04 9.98 21.91
N CYS A 67 -19.98 9.30 21.25
CA CYS A 67 -21.39 9.71 21.20
C CYS A 67 -22.02 9.68 22.60
N MET A 68 -21.77 8.63 23.40
CA MET A 68 -22.23 8.56 24.79
C MET A 68 -21.69 9.70 25.65
N LEU A 69 -20.40 10.05 25.51
CA LEU A 69 -19.81 11.21 26.19
C LEU A 69 -20.50 12.53 25.79
N HIS A 70 -20.86 12.68 24.51
CA HIS A 70 -21.56 13.86 24.01
C HIS A 70 -22.98 13.97 24.57
N ILE A 71 -23.72 12.86 24.61
CA ILE A 71 -25.06 12.79 25.20
C ILE A 71 -25.00 13.06 26.71
N TYR A 72 -24.01 12.49 27.41
CA TYR A 72 -23.82 12.73 28.84
C TYR A 72 -23.56 14.22 29.13
N THR A 73 -22.74 14.90 28.33
CA THR A 73 -22.57 16.37 28.49
C THR A 73 -23.87 17.12 28.32
N THR A 74 -24.67 16.80 27.30
CA THR A 74 -25.91 17.52 26.99
C THR A 74 -27.02 17.25 28.02
N LEU A 75 -27.05 16.06 28.63
CA LEU A 75 -28.12 15.67 29.55
C LEU A 75 -27.79 15.90 31.02
N CYS A 76 -26.52 15.83 31.41
CA CYS A 76 -26.14 15.73 32.83
C CYS A 76 -25.23 16.87 33.33
N LEU A 77 -24.62 17.65 32.43
CA LEU A 77 -23.69 18.71 32.82
C LEU A 77 -24.28 20.07 32.45
N ASP A 78 -24.47 20.90 33.48
CA ASP A 78 -24.93 22.27 33.34
C ASP A 78 -23.70 23.18 33.10
N ASP A 79 -23.70 23.92 31.98
CA ASP A 79 -22.59 24.79 31.55
C ASP A 79 -22.35 25.97 32.51
N THR A 80 -23.25 26.19 33.46
CA THR A 80 -23.21 27.34 34.37
C THR A 80 -22.10 27.27 35.43
N ASN A 81 -21.55 26.10 35.77
CA ASN A 81 -20.45 25.98 36.75
C ASN A 81 -19.39 24.93 36.34
N PRO A 82 -18.14 25.34 36.08
CA PRO A 82 -17.07 24.41 35.74
C PRO A 82 -16.67 23.58 36.97
N SER A 83 -17.23 22.38 37.06
CA SER A 83 -16.83 21.36 38.03
C SER A 83 -15.70 20.49 37.47
N LEU A 84 -14.95 19.81 38.34
CA LEU A 84 -13.96 18.80 37.91
C LEU A 84 -14.58 17.73 37.00
N ALA A 85 -15.86 17.39 37.21
CA ALA A 85 -16.60 16.48 36.36
C ALA A 85 -16.76 17.04 34.93
N SER A 86 -17.18 18.29 34.76
CA SER A 86 -17.34 18.91 33.44
C SER A 86 -16.02 18.97 32.65
N THR A 87 -14.92 19.38 33.30
CA THR A 87 -13.61 19.47 32.66
C THR A 87 -13.06 18.09 32.29
N SER A 88 -13.22 17.09 33.17
CA SER A 88 -12.75 15.72 32.88
C SER A 88 -13.51 15.09 31.71
N VAL A 89 -14.82 15.30 31.62
CA VAL A 89 -15.62 14.82 30.50
C VAL A 89 -15.25 15.54 29.20
N PHE A 90 -14.97 16.85 29.26
CA PHE A 90 -14.46 17.58 28.09
C PHE A 90 -13.11 17.02 27.60
N VAL A 91 -12.16 16.79 28.51
CA VAL A 91 -10.86 16.16 28.18
C VAL A 91 -11.07 14.77 27.59
N ALA A 92 -11.97 13.97 28.16
CA ALA A 92 -12.33 12.65 27.62
C ALA A 92 -12.92 12.77 26.21
N ARG A 93 -13.80 13.74 25.94
CA ARG A 93 -14.33 14.00 24.59
C ARG A 93 -13.23 14.33 23.59
N VAL A 94 -12.29 15.20 23.95
CA VAL A 94 -11.15 15.57 23.10
C VAL A 94 -10.25 14.36 22.82
N PHE A 95 -9.94 13.57 23.85
CA PHE A 95 -9.14 12.35 23.68
C PHE A 95 -9.84 11.31 22.82
N SER A 96 -11.14 11.07 23.04
CA SER A 96 -11.92 10.16 22.20
C SER A 96 -12.01 10.65 20.75
N PHE A 97 -12.13 11.97 20.54
CA PHE A 97 -12.13 12.55 19.19
C PHE A 97 -10.78 12.36 18.49
N GLU A 98 -9.66 12.59 19.18
CA GLU A 98 -8.32 12.34 18.63
C GLU A 98 -8.17 10.87 18.22
N ARG A 99 -8.60 9.92 19.06
CA ARG A 99 -8.56 8.49 18.72
C ARG A 99 -9.38 8.18 17.48
N MET A 100 -10.55 8.78 17.33
CA MET A 100 -11.45 8.59 16.18
C MET A 100 -10.92 9.26 14.91
N LEU A 101 -10.29 10.42 15.05
CA LEU A 101 -9.65 11.15 13.96
C LEU A 101 -8.42 10.37 13.45
N SER A 102 -7.65 9.81 14.37
CA SER A 102 -6.49 8.97 14.05
C SER A 102 -6.91 7.72 13.27
N THR A 103 -8.00 7.05 13.65
CA THR A 103 -8.51 5.89 12.90
C THR A 103 -9.06 6.27 11.53
N ALA A 104 -9.67 7.45 11.39
CA ALA A 104 -10.15 7.97 10.12
C ALA A 104 -9.02 8.35 9.15
N LEU A 105 -8.00 9.08 9.64
CA LEU A 105 -6.88 9.57 8.85
C LEU A 105 -5.84 8.47 8.57
N PHE A 106 -5.62 7.59 9.54
CA PHE A 106 -4.67 6.48 9.46
C PHE A 106 -5.37 5.15 9.65
N PRO A 107 -6.17 4.70 8.65
CA PRO A 107 -6.82 3.41 8.74
C PRO A 107 -5.77 2.33 8.95
N ARG A 108 -5.89 1.64 10.08
CA ARG A 108 -5.12 0.42 10.32
C ARG A 108 -5.64 -0.61 9.33
N MET A 109 -4.80 -0.99 8.36
CA MET A 109 -5.10 -2.13 7.49
C MET A 109 -5.39 -3.30 8.41
N SER A 110 -6.61 -3.86 8.33
CA SER A 110 -6.92 -5.08 9.06
C SER A 110 -5.92 -6.14 8.65
N TYR A 111 -5.68 -7.07 9.55
CA TYR A 111 -4.84 -8.21 9.25
C TYR A 111 -5.31 -8.94 7.99
N GLU A 112 -6.63 -9.11 7.83
CA GLU A 112 -7.22 -9.71 6.63
C GLU A 112 -6.94 -8.90 5.36
N ALA A 113 -6.99 -7.57 5.43
CA ALA A 113 -6.66 -6.72 4.27
C ALA A 113 -5.19 -6.89 3.87
N ARG A 114 -4.27 -6.93 4.85
CA ARG A 114 -2.85 -7.21 4.59
C ARG A 114 -2.63 -8.62 4.02
N LEU A 115 -3.37 -9.59 4.52
CA LEU A 115 -3.31 -10.98 4.05
C LEU A 115 -3.72 -11.06 2.59
N ARG A 116 -4.88 -10.48 2.22
CA ARG A 116 -5.35 -10.43 0.83
C ARG A 116 -4.38 -9.71 -0.11
N ASP A 117 -3.83 -8.57 0.32
CA ASP A 117 -2.83 -7.83 -0.46
C ASP A 117 -1.57 -8.68 -0.72
N ASN A 118 -1.13 -9.44 0.28
CA ASN A 118 0.05 -10.30 0.18
C ASN A 118 -0.25 -11.57 -0.62
N GLN A 119 -1.46 -12.11 -0.53
CA GLN A 119 -1.92 -13.24 -1.33
C GLN A 119 -1.89 -12.89 -2.82
N ILE A 120 -2.44 -11.73 -3.21
CA ILE A 120 -2.40 -11.27 -4.61
C ILE A 120 -0.95 -11.14 -5.12
N LYS A 121 -0.05 -10.57 -4.30
CA LYS A 121 1.38 -10.45 -4.66
C LYS A 121 2.05 -11.81 -4.81
N LEU A 122 1.72 -12.74 -3.93
CA LEU A 122 2.30 -14.08 -3.92
C LEU A 122 1.79 -14.92 -5.09
N GLU A 123 0.50 -14.86 -5.40
CA GLU A 123 -0.08 -15.48 -6.59
C GLU A 123 0.53 -14.92 -7.87
N ALA A 124 0.69 -13.59 -7.98
CA ALA A 124 1.36 -12.97 -9.12
C ALA A 124 2.82 -13.43 -9.26
N PHE A 125 3.53 -13.58 -8.14
CA PHE A 125 4.89 -14.11 -8.11
C PHE A 125 4.95 -15.56 -8.59
N PHE A 126 4.05 -16.43 -8.09
CA PHE A 126 4.01 -17.83 -8.52
C PHE A 126 3.56 -17.99 -9.97
N ARG A 127 2.62 -17.21 -10.48
CA ARG A 127 2.25 -17.25 -11.90
C ARG A 127 3.44 -17.02 -12.84
N LEU A 128 4.42 -16.22 -12.43
CA LEU A 128 5.61 -15.93 -13.23
C LEU A 128 6.70 -17.00 -13.11
N HIS A 129 6.89 -17.57 -11.92
CA HIS A 129 8.01 -18.46 -11.62
C HIS A 129 7.65 -19.94 -11.56
N ASP A 130 6.45 -20.27 -11.05
CA ASP A 130 5.98 -21.64 -10.83
C ASP A 130 4.43 -21.67 -10.70
N PRO A 131 3.70 -21.78 -11.82
CA PRO A 131 2.24 -21.70 -11.83
C PRO A 131 1.56 -22.87 -11.09
N SER A 132 2.27 -23.97 -10.85
CA SER A 132 1.73 -25.13 -10.13
C SER A 132 1.45 -24.82 -8.65
N ARG A 133 2.18 -23.86 -8.07
CA ARG A 133 2.13 -23.52 -6.65
C ARG A 133 1.22 -22.34 -6.32
N VAL A 134 0.48 -21.82 -7.30
CA VAL A 134 -0.45 -20.69 -7.08
C VAL A 134 -1.55 -21.05 -6.09
N ALA A 135 -2.04 -22.29 -6.11
CA ALA A 135 -3.05 -22.78 -5.16
C ALA A 135 -2.52 -22.90 -3.72
N GLU A 136 -1.20 -23.08 -3.54
CA GLU A 136 -0.53 -23.12 -2.23
C GLU A 136 -0.27 -21.72 -1.65
N ALA A 137 -0.56 -20.65 -2.40
CA ALA A 137 -0.23 -19.30 -1.98
C ALA A 137 -0.90 -18.93 -0.65
N GLU A 138 -2.19 -19.28 -0.48
CA GLU A 138 -2.95 -18.98 0.72
C GLU A 138 -2.42 -19.73 1.94
N THR A 139 -2.22 -21.04 1.84
CA THR A 139 -1.70 -21.87 2.93
C THR A 139 -0.29 -21.45 3.34
N LEU A 140 0.59 -21.17 2.38
CA LEU A 140 1.94 -20.68 2.65
C LEU A 140 1.93 -19.29 3.32
N LEU A 141 0.97 -18.44 2.98
CA LEU A 141 0.83 -17.13 3.63
C LEU A 141 0.38 -17.27 5.09
N LEU A 142 -0.52 -18.22 5.37
CA LEU A 142 -0.99 -18.54 6.71
C LEU A 142 0.11 -19.13 7.62
N GLU A 143 1.11 -19.81 7.06
CA GLU A 143 2.28 -20.26 7.84
C GLU A 143 3.21 -19.10 8.24
N PHE A 144 3.21 -18.01 7.45
CA PHE A 144 4.10 -16.87 7.62
C PHE A 144 3.39 -15.61 8.13
N LEU A 145 2.28 -15.78 8.85
CA LEU A 145 1.49 -14.69 9.40
C LEU A 145 2.34 -13.81 10.34
N GLY A 146 2.35 -12.51 10.06
CA GLY A 146 3.20 -11.53 10.76
C GLY A 146 4.64 -11.47 10.28
N ASN A 147 5.10 -12.47 9.52
CA ASN A 147 6.45 -12.58 8.94
C ASN A 147 6.43 -12.60 7.41
N GLU A 148 5.41 -12.02 6.77
CA GLU A 148 5.24 -12.08 5.31
C GLU A 148 6.42 -11.45 4.56
N SER A 149 7.06 -10.43 5.15
CA SER A 149 8.27 -9.80 4.62
C SER A 149 9.41 -10.80 4.41
N LEU A 150 9.57 -11.73 5.36
CA LEU A 150 10.61 -12.75 5.35
C LEU A 150 10.31 -13.81 4.28
N LEU A 151 9.03 -14.19 4.12
CA LEU A 151 8.58 -15.08 3.05
C LEU A 151 9.00 -14.55 1.66
N PHE A 152 8.73 -13.28 1.38
CA PHE A 152 9.13 -12.66 0.10
C PHE A 152 10.65 -12.54 -0.08
N VAL A 153 11.44 -12.47 1.00
CA VAL A 153 12.90 -12.52 0.91
C VAL A 153 13.37 -13.92 0.53
N GLN A 154 12.85 -14.95 1.20
CA GLN A 154 13.20 -16.34 0.93
C GLN A 154 12.80 -16.77 -0.48
N LEU A 155 11.59 -16.39 -0.93
CA LEU A 155 11.13 -16.68 -2.29
C LEU A 155 12.04 -16.03 -3.35
N ARG A 156 12.41 -14.76 -3.17
CA ARG A 156 13.34 -14.08 -4.10
C ARG A 156 14.72 -14.72 -4.14
N GLN A 157 15.20 -15.26 -3.03
CA GLN A 157 16.46 -16.01 -2.99
C GLN A 157 16.33 -17.35 -3.72
N LYS A 158 15.24 -18.09 -3.49
CA LYS A 158 14.98 -19.41 -4.10
C LYS A 158 14.83 -19.33 -5.62
N TYR A 159 14.11 -18.32 -6.12
CA TYR A 159 13.88 -18.10 -7.54
C TYR A 159 14.85 -17.08 -8.16
N ALA A 160 15.93 -16.73 -7.46
CA ALA A 160 16.99 -15.92 -8.04
C ALA A 160 17.55 -16.66 -9.28
N PRO A 161 17.77 -15.96 -10.41
CA PRO A 161 18.31 -16.60 -11.60
C PRO A 161 19.65 -17.23 -11.23
N SER A 162 19.74 -18.55 -11.42
CA SER A 162 21.00 -19.25 -11.20
C SER A 162 22.06 -18.59 -12.09
N THR A 163 23.32 -18.62 -11.66
CA THR A 163 24.46 -18.11 -12.43
C THR A 163 24.52 -18.68 -13.85
N ALA A 164 23.92 -19.84 -14.11
CA ALA A 164 23.76 -20.41 -15.46
C ALA A 164 22.77 -19.65 -16.35
N GLN A 165 21.67 -19.13 -15.78
CA GLN A 165 20.66 -18.36 -16.52
C GLN A 165 21.14 -16.94 -16.86
N LYS A 166 21.97 -16.34 -15.99
CA LYS A 166 22.69 -15.10 -16.32
C LYS A 166 23.70 -15.30 -17.46
N LYS A 167 24.42 -16.43 -17.49
CA LYS A 167 25.33 -16.78 -18.61
C LYS A 167 24.56 -17.02 -19.91
N ALA A 168 23.45 -17.76 -19.89
CA ALA A 168 22.64 -18.01 -21.07
C ALA A 168 22.02 -16.72 -21.64
N ALA A 169 21.47 -15.85 -20.79
CA ALA A 169 20.94 -14.55 -21.23
C ALA A 169 22.01 -13.58 -21.74
N ALA A 170 23.24 -13.65 -21.20
CA ALA A 170 24.38 -12.91 -21.73
C ALA A 170 24.84 -13.45 -23.09
N THR A 171 24.88 -14.77 -23.28
CA THR A 171 25.20 -15.40 -24.57
C THR A 171 24.16 -15.06 -25.64
N VAL A 172 22.86 -15.10 -25.32
CA VAL A 172 21.78 -14.72 -26.26
C VAL A 172 21.82 -13.23 -26.61
N ARG A 173 22.18 -12.37 -25.66
CA ARG A 173 22.40 -10.93 -25.94
C ARG A 173 23.64 -10.67 -26.78
N TYR A 174 24.71 -11.45 -26.58
CA TYR A 174 25.94 -11.35 -27.37
C TYR A 174 25.74 -11.85 -28.81
N THR A 175 25.00 -12.94 -29.02
CA THR A 175 24.66 -13.43 -30.36
C THR A 175 23.66 -12.54 -31.08
N ALA A 176 22.66 -11.98 -30.39
CA ALA A 176 21.75 -11.00 -30.98
C ALA A 176 22.45 -9.68 -31.36
N ALA A 177 23.44 -9.23 -30.57
CA ALA A 177 24.26 -8.06 -30.92
C ALA A 177 25.22 -8.34 -32.10
N PHE A 178 25.70 -9.59 -32.24
CA PHE A 178 26.57 -9.98 -33.37
C PHE A 178 25.80 -10.04 -34.71
N THR A 179 24.53 -10.48 -34.70
CA THR A 179 23.70 -10.57 -35.92
C THR A 179 23.26 -9.21 -36.46
N VAL A 180 23.24 -8.15 -35.64
CA VAL A 180 22.82 -6.79 -36.07
C VAL A 180 23.95 -6.01 -36.76
N SER A 181 25.19 -6.51 -36.76
CA SER A 181 26.36 -5.82 -37.33
C SER A 181 26.91 -6.43 -38.64
N SER A 182 26.07 -7.07 -39.46
CA SER A 182 26.46 -7.46 -40.82
C SER A 182 25.52 -6.85 -41.86
N PRO A 183 25.89 -5.74 -42.52
CA PRO A 183 25.26 -5.38 -43.78
C PRO A 183 25.77 -6.33 -44.87
N ILE A 184 24.81 -7.01 -45.50
CA ILE A 184 24.97 -7.70 -46.78
C ILE A 184 25.49 -6.67 -47.80
N ILE A 185 26.72 -6.82 -48.28
CA ILE A 185 27.17 -6.18 -49.51
C ILE A 185 26.99 -7.22 -50.62
N THR A 186 25.91 -7.07 -51.36
CA THR A 186 25.69 -7.68 -52.66
C THR A 186 26.62 -6.97 -53.66
N HIS A 187 27.52 -7.70 -54.30
CA HIS A 187 28.05 -7.30 -55.60
C HIS A 187 28.13 -8.53 -56.49
N ASP A 188 27.20 -8.57 -57.44
CA ASP A 188 27.22 -9.40 -58.65
C ASP A 188 28.26 -8.82 -59.62
N THR A 189 29.16 -9.63 -60.17
CA THR A 189 29.73 -9.48 -61.53
C THR A 189 30.41 -10.79 -61.94
N THR A 190 30.05 -11.19 -63.16
CA THR A 190 30.31 -12.44 -63.86
C THR A 190 31.73 -12.52 -64.50
N VAL A 191 32.11 -13.74 -64.90
CA VAL A 191 33.07 -14.17 -65.98
C VAL A 191 34.41 -14.77 -65.53
N GLY A 192 34.66 -16.01 -65.99
CA GLY A 192 36.00 -16.60 -66.20
C GLY A 192 36.20 -18.00 -65.56
N HIS A 193 35.74 -19.09 -66.17
CA HIS A 193 36.50 -19.98 -67.08
C HIS A 193 37.33 -21.10 -66.39
N VAL A 194 36.82 -22.34 -66.51
CA VAL A 194 37.54 -23.65 -66.66
C VAL A 194 38.30 -24.15 -65.40
N VAL A 195 38.02 -25.34 -64.85
CA VAL A 195 38.40 -26.69 -65.34
C VAL A 195 37.52 -27.76 -64.68
N LEU A 196 37.12 -28.75 -65.49
CA LEU A 196 36.54 -30.03 -65.10
C LEU A 196 37.57 -30.89 -64.35
N GLU A 197 37.25 -31.47 -63.19
CA GLU A 197 37.74 -32.83 -62.92
C GLU A 197 36.81 -33.62 -62.00
N SER A 198 36.43 -34.78 -62.53
CA SER A 198 35.67 -35.87 -61.93
C SER A 198 36.53 -36.61 -60.89
N ALA A 199 35.94 -37.06 -59.77
CA ALA A 199 35.93 -38.50 -59.38
C ALA A 199 35.56 -38.73 -57.90
N LYS A 200 34.48 -39.52 -57.72
CA LYS A 200 34.47 -40.81 -56.99
C LYS A 200 34.46 -40.81 -55.45
N SER A 201 33.27 -41.11 -54.91
CA SER A 201 33.04 -41.89 -53.67
C SER A 201 33.71 -43.27 -53.78
N PRO A 202 34.23 -43.94 -52.72
CA PRO A 202 33.35 -44.67 -51.78
C PRO A 202 33.86 -44.89 -50.33
N LEU A 203 32.88 -45.17 -49.45
CA LEU A 203 32.83 -46.11 -48.31
C LEU A 203 34.10 -46.65 -47.59
N LYS A 204 34.10 -46.45 -46.26
CA LYS A 204 34.22 -47.43 -45.12
C LYS A 204 35.55 -48.20 -44.94
N PRO A 205 35.81 -48.90 -43.79
CA PRO A 205 34.90 -49.62 -42.87
C PRO A 205 34.55 -48.94 -41.54
#